data_AF-A0A356SCS7-F1
#
_entry.id   AF-A0A356SCS7-F1
#
_cell.length_a   1.000
_cell.length_b   1.000
_cell.length_c   1.000
_cell.angle_alpha   90.00
_cell.angle_beta   90.00
_cell.angle_gamma   90.00
#
_symmetry.space_group_name_H-M   'P 1'
#
loop_
_entity.id
_entity.type
_entity.pdbx_description
1 polymer ?
#
loop_
_entity_poly.entity_id
_entity_poly.type
_entity_poly.pdbx_seq_one_letter_code
_entity_poly.pdbx_strand_id
1 'polypeptide(L)'
;SAIGYLIDWRDSASPALLYDLLEAGANVRVATAPFTALTTNEGSINFGYGTLFVAPKLQESIPQPVLSLLAEAQAEGLAIYPAASSYTPEGIDLGSRAFDVLSLPKVLMVTGPGTSAYGTGEIWHLLDRRLDMPLTMVDSNRLSRVNLDDYTHVIMTTPVRLEGVSKQLESFIKDGGILWAQGGSTVAWAADTGLATATWRETAEQVRKDSLQTAIERGDEALSQAELLPARKPFATASDEYAFTLVRGSILQGNLDISHPLGFGYASEALAVFRTTNRFMNPSDNAYSSPVVYTDSPLLSGYMSTENQTLAAN
;
A
#
# COMPACT_ATOMS: atom_id res chain seq x y z
N SER A 1 -33.48 -0.01 -3.87
CA SER A 1 -33.74 1.41 -4.18
C SER A 1 -33.52 1.63 -5.67
N ALA A 2 -34.28 2.51 -6.32
CA ALA A 2 -34.06 2.89 -7.72
C ALA A 2 -32.83 3.79 -7.91
N ILE A 3 -32.32 4.40 -6.83
CA ILE A 3 -31.18 5.31 -6.85
C ILE A 3 -29.87 4.54 -6.68
N GLY A 4 -29.84 3.60 -5.73
CA GLY A 4 -28.70 2.74 -5.45
C GLY A 4 -28.54 2.44 -3.97
N TYR A 5 -27.39 1.86 -3.64
CA TYR A 5 -27.05 1.41 -2.29
C TYR A 5 -25.70 1.99 -1.88
N LEU A 6 -25.61 2.48 -0.65
CA LEU A 6 -24.41 3.01 -0.03
C LEU A 6 -23.83 1.97 0.93
N ILE A 7 -22.54 1.71 0.84
CA ILE A 7 -21.83 0.74 1.68
C ILE A 7 -20.71 1.49 2.39
N ASP A 8 -20.71 1.42 3.72
CA ASP A 8 -19.64 2.01 4.51
C ASP A 8 -18.33 1.21 4.34
N TRP A 9 -17.26 1.91 3.96
CA TRP A 9 -15.96 1.27 3.72
C TRP A 9 -15.21 0.90 5.00
N ARG A 10 -15.63 1.42 6.16
CA ARG A 10 -14.98 1.16 7.45
C ARG A 10 -15.10 -0.29 7.92
N ASP A 11 -16.04 -1.05 7.36
CA ASP A 11 -16.20 -2.46 7.71
C ASP A 11 -15.16 -3.34 7.00
N SER A 12 -14.56 -4.26 7.75
CA SER A 12 -13.56 -5.20 7.24
C SER A 12 -14.07 -6.16 6.16
N ALA A 13 -15.38 -6.38 6.04
CA ALA A 13 -15.97 -7.23 5.00
C ALA A 13 -16.27 -6.48 3.69
N SER A 14 -16.25 -5.15 3.69
CA SER A 14 -16.54 -4.32 2.49
C SER A 14 -15.63 -4.60 1.29
N PRO A 15 -14.32 -4.87 1.44
CA PRO A 15 -13.45 -5.18 0.30
C PRO A 15 -13.81 -6.48 -0.44
N ALA A 16 -14.22 -7.52 0.29
CA ALA A 16 -14.62 -8.80 -0.32
C ALA A 16 -15.90 -8.61 -1.13
N LEU A 17 -16.91 -7.98 -0.52
CA LEU A 17 -18.14 -7.64 -1.21
C LEU A 17 -17.87 -6.76 -2.45
N LEU A 18 -16.96 -5.77 -2.37
CA LEU A 18 -16.60 -4.94 -3.51
C LEU A 18 -16.12 -5.79 -4.70
N TYR A 19 -15.26 -6.78 -4.45
CA TYR A 19 -14.78 -7.66 -5.51
C TYR A 19 -15.93 -8.44 -6.15
N ASP A 20 -16.78 -9.08 -5.35
CA ASP A 20 -17.94 -9.86 -5.84
C ASP A 20 -18.92 -8.99 -6.64
N LEU A 21 -19.17 -7.76 -6.17
CA LEU A 21 -20.01 -6.80 -6.88
C LEU A 21 -19.42 -6.47 -8.25
N LEU A 22 -18.11 -6.19 -8.33
CA LEU A 22 -17.44 -5.88 -9.59
C LEU A 22 -17.43 -7.08 -10.54
N GLU A 23 -17.21 -8.29 -10.03
CA GLU A 23 -17.24 -9.53 -10.83
C GLU A 23 -18.65 -9.81 -11.37
N ALA A 24 -19.69 -9.55 -10.57
CA ALA A 24 -21.10 -9.63 -10.97
C ALA A 24 -21.53 -8.48 -11.92
N GLY A 25 -20.61 -7.59 -12.31
CA GLY A 25 -20.84 -6.51 -13.27
C GLY A 25 -21.54 -5.28 -12.70
N ALA A 26 -21.52 -5.10 -11.37
CA ALA A 26 -22.05 -3.91 -10.71
C ALA A 26 -21.31 -2.64 -11.17
N ASN A 27 -22.06 -1.54 -11.28
CA ASN A 27 -21.48 -0.22 -11.40
C ASN A 27 -21.26 0.35 -9.99
N VAL A 28 -20.05 0.13 -9.47
CA VAL A 28 -19.63 0.61 -8.16
C VAL A 28 -18.79 1.88 -8.31
N ARG A 29 -19.11 2.88 -7.51
CA ARG A 29 -18.34 4.12 -7.40
C ARG A 29 -17.81 4.29 -5.98
N VAL A 30 -16.68 4.95 -5.83
CA VAL A 30 -16.09 5.28 -4.53
C VAL A 30 -16.15 6.77 -4.28
N ALA A 31 -16.59 7.18 -3.09
CA ALA A 31 -16.62 8.57 -2.67
C ALA A 31 -15.21 9.06 -2.32
N THR A 32 -14.78 10.18 -2.92
CA THR A 32 -13.51 10.86 -2.61
C THR A 32 -13.67 12.04 -1.65
N ALA A 33 -14.89 12.26 -1.13
CA ALA A 33 -15.18 13.25 -0.10
C ALA A 33 -16.31 12.75 0.82
N PRO A 34 -16.35 13.19 2.10
CA PRO A 34 -17.43 12.85 3.01
C PRO A 34 -18.74 13.56 2.62
N PHE A 35 -19.85 12.95 2.97
CA PHE A 35 -21.20 13.47 2.73
C PHE A 35 -22.21 12.88 3.69
N THR A 36 -23.37 13.52 3.77
CA THR A 36 -24.52 13.01 4.52
C THR A 36 -25.60 12.63 3.53
N ALA A 37 -26.10 11.38 3.56
CA ALA A 37 -27.16 10.92 2.66
C ALA A 37 -28.44 10.56 3.41
N LEU A 38 -29.57 10.76 2.74
CA LEU A 38 -30.87 10.28 3.19
C LEU A 38 -31.05 8.83 2.76
N THR A 39 -31.35 7.97 3.73
CA THR A 39 -31.56 6.53 3.56
C THR A 39 -33.02 6.18 3.78
N THR A 40 -33.47 5.08 3.20
CA THR A 40 -34.90 4.74 3.16
C THR A 40 -35.46 4.38 4.53
N ASN A 41 -34.67 3.74 5.40
CA ASN A 41 -35.17 3.20 6.67
C ASN A 41 -34.52 3.86 7.90
N GLU A 42 -33.32 4.45 7.75
CA GLU A 42 -32.50 4.93 8.87
C GLU A 42 -32.38 6.46 8.91
N GLY A 43 -33.01 7.17 7.95
CA GLY A 43 -32.95 8.62 7.86
C GLY A 43 -31.59 9.12 7.38
N SER A 44 -31.07 10.16 8.03
CA SER A 44 -29.83 10.82 7.61
C SER A 44 -28.60 10.11 8.19
N ILE A 45 -27.67 9.67 7.33
CA ILE A 45 -26.43 8.99 7.72
C ILE A 45 -25.22 9.71 7.16
N ASN A 46 -24.18 9.85 7.98
CA ASN A 46 -22.89 10.40 7.58
C ASN A 46 -21.96 9.30 7.02
N PHE A 47 -21.38 9.59 5.85
CA PHE A 47 -20.49 8.72 5.11
C PHE A 47 -19.12 9.38 4.96
N GLY A 48 -18.07 8.60 5.23
CA GLY A 48 -16.68 9.05 5.10
C GLY A 48 -16.09 8.78 3.73
N TYR A 49 -14.79 9.08 3.61
CA TYR A 49 -13.98 8.70 2.45
C TYR A 49 -14.04 7.20 2.19
N GLY A 50 -14.07 6.82 0.91
CA GLY A 50 -14.10 5.41 0.49
C GLY A 50 -15.50 4.79 0.42
N THR A 51 -16.54 5.48 0.88
CA THR A 51 -17.92 4.97 0.82
C THR A 51 -18.25 4.50 -0.60
N LEU A 52 -18.72 3.26 -0.71
CA LEU A 52 -19.09 2.70 -2.00
C LEU A 52 -20.52 3.05 -2.33
N PHE A 53 -20.77 3.40 -3.58
CA PHE A 53 -22.09 3.64 -4.14
C PHE A 53 -22.34 2.67 -5.29
N VAL A 54 -23.21 1.69 -5.05
CA VAL A 54 -23.69 0.75 -6.05
C VAL A 54 -24.91 1.34 -6.72
N ALA A 55 -24.71 1.84 -7.94
CA ALA A 55 -25.73 2.56 -8.71
C ALA A 55 -26.12 1.80 -9.97
N PRO A 56 -27.38 1.91 -10.43
CA PRO A 56 -27.72 1.48 -11.78
C PRO A 56 -26.88 2.25 -12.81
N LYS A 57 -26.58 1.60 -13.95
CA LYS A 57 -26.08 2.32 -15.12
C LYS A 57 -27.21 3.18 -15.71
N LEU A 58 -26.85 4.15 -16.54
CA LEU A 58 -27.83 5.07 -17.13
C LEU A 58 -28.90 4.28 -17.89
N GLN A 59 -30.17 4.46 -17.50
CA GLN A 59 -31.34 3.76 -18.08
C GLN A 59 -31.34 2.23 -17.88
N GLU A 60 -30.53 1.71 -16.97
CA GLU A 60 -30.51 0.29 -16.60
C GLU A 60 -30.99 0.10 -15.16
N SER A 61 -31.23 -1.15 -14.76
CA SER A 61 -31.43 -1.55 -13.37
C SER A 61 -30.16 -2.19 -12.81
N ILE A 62 -30.02 -2.20 -11.49
CA ILE A 62 -28.96 -3.00 -10.84
C ILE A 62 -29.21 -4.49 -11.16
N PRO A 63 -28.19 -5.25 -11.59
CA PRO A 63 -28.37 -6.67 -11.92
C PRO A 63 -28.88 -7.50 -10.74
N GLN A 64 -29.70 -8.52 -11.01
CA GLN A 64 -30.24 -9.39 -9.95
C GLN A 64 -29.17 -10.09 -9.10
N PRO A 65 -28.05 -10.62 -9.66
CA PRO A 65 -26.97 -11.19 -8.86
C PRO A 65 -26.37 -10.18 -7.88
N VAL A 66 -26.22 -8.92 -8.31
CA VAL A 66 -25.71 -7.82 -7.47
C VAL A 66 -26.67 -7.53 -6.31
N LEU A 67 -27.98 -7.52 -6.56
CA LEU A 67 -28.98 -7.36 -5.49
C LEU A 67 -28.97 -8.51 -4.49
N SER A 68 -28.72 -9.74 -4.96
CA SER A 68 -28.57 -10.92 -4.09
C SER A 68 -27.34 -10.80 -3.18
N LEU A 69 -26.18 -10.40 -3.73
CA LEU A 69 -24.96 -10.15 -2.96
C LEU A 69 -25.16 -9.07 -1.89
N LEU A 70 -25.80 -7.95 -2.24
CA LEU A 70 -26.12 -6.90 -1.28
C LEU A 70 -27.05 -7.37 -0.16
N ALA A 71 -28.05 -8.21 -0.49
CA ALA A 71 -28.98 -8.74 0.49
C ALA A 71 -28.32 -9.75 1.43
N GLU A 72 -27.44 -10.62 0.90
CA GLU A 72 -26.67 -11.58 1.66
C GLU A 72 -25.69 -10.89 2.61
N ALA A 73 -24.88 -9.95 2.12
CA ALA A 73 -23.97 -9.18 2.96
C ALA A 73 -24.70 -8.36 4.04
N GLN A 74 -25.87 -7.80 3.73
CA GLN A 74 -26.70 -7.13 4.74
C GLN A 74 -27.20 -8.11 5.80
N ALA A 75 -27.59 -9.34 5.41
CA ALA A 75 -28.01 -10.38 6.35
C ALA A 75 -26.86 -10.88 7.24
N GLU A 76 -25.62 -10.82 6.75
CA GLU A 76 -24.40 -11.10 7.50
C GLU A 76 -23.96 -9.94 8.42
N GLY A 77 -24.64 -8.79 8.34
CA GLY A 77 -24.47 -7.67 9.24
C GLY A 77 -23.73 -6.46 8.63
N LEU A 78 -23.41 -6.49 7.34
CA LEU A 78 -22.75 -5.36 6.70
C LEU A 78 -23.69 -4.14 6.61
N ALA A 79 -23.15 -2.96 6.91
CA ALA A 79 -23.87 -1.70 6.87
C ALA A 79 -24.13 -1.24 5.42
N ILE A 80 -25.25 -1.69 4.86
CA ILE A 80 -25.69 -1.35 3.50
C ILE A 80 -26.99 -0.56 3.57
N TYR A 81 -26.99 0.63 2.97
CA TYR A 81 -28.07 1.58 3.07
C TYR A 81 -28.70 1.90 1.71
N PRO A 82 -30.00 1.61 1.49
CA PRO A 82 -30.68 2.04 0.28
C PRO A 82 -30.87 3.56 0.27
N ALA A 83 -30.27 4.24 -0.71
CA ALA A 83 -30.40 5.69 -0.85
C ALA A 83 -31.86 6.09 -1.13
N ALA A 84 -32.38 7.05 -0.37
CA ALA A 84 -33.73 7.59 -0.54
C ALA A 84 -33.76 8.78 -1.51
N SER A 85 -32.63 9.46 -1.70
CA SER A 85 -32.49 10.62 -2.59
C SER A 85 -31.10 10.63 -3.23
N SER A 86 -30.99 11.17 -4.45
CA SER A 86 -29.71 11.49 -5.08
C SER A 86 -29.10 12.79 -4.55
N TYR A 87 -29.93 13.64 -3.94
CA TYR A 87 -29.53 14.84 -3.24
C TYR A 87 -29.12 14.52 -1.80
N THR A 88 -28.02 15.10 -1.39
CA THR A 88 -27.41 14.94 -0.07
C THR A 88 -27.62 16.20 0.76
N PRO A 89 -28.04 16.09 2.04
CA PRO A 89 -28.15 17.25 2.93
C PRO A 89 -26.84 18.03 3.12
N GLU A 90 -25.69 17.36 3.07
CA GLU A 90 -24.38 17.95 3.29
C GLU A 90 -23.30 17.21 2.50
N GLY A 91 -22.28 17.95 2.03
CA GLY A 91 -21.15 17.39 1.30
C GLY A 91 -21.41 17.20 -0.19
N ILE A 92 -20.89 16.12 -0.75
CA ILE A 92 -21.01 15.80 -2.18
C ILE A 92 -22.31 15.04 -2.49
N ASP A 93 -22.95 15.35 -3.60
CA ASP A 93 -24.10 14.60 -4.09
C ASP A 93 -23.70 13.27 -4.75
N LEU A 94 -24.65 12.31 -4.78
CA LEU A 94 -24.44 10.97 -5.38
C LEU A 94 -24.19 11.00 -6.90
N GLY A 95 -24.53 12.12 -7.55
CA GLY A 95 -24.27 12.36 -8.97
C GLY A 95 -23.02 13.22 -9.24
N SER A 96 -22.27 13.61 -8.21
CA SER A 96 -21.12 14.50 -8.35
C SER A 96 -19.92 13.79 -8.99
N ARG A 97 -18.93 14.58 -9.43
CA ARG A 97 -17.63 14.07 -9.91
C ARG A 97 -16.70 13.60 -8.80
N ALA A 98 -17.08 13.77 -7.53
CA ALA A 98 -16.34 13.25 -6.38
C ALA A 98 -16.68 11.77 -6.09
N PHE A 99 -17.19 11.07 -7.11
CA PHE A 99 -17.38 9.64 -7.15
C PHE A 99 -16.61 9.07 -8.32
N ASP A 100 -15.57 8.29 -8.03
CA ASP A 100 -14.77 7.62 -9.05
C ASP A 100 -15.33 6.23 -9.34
N VAL A 101 -15.37 5.84 -10.61
CA VAL A 101 -15.86 4.53 -11.03
C VAL A 101 -14.77 3.49 -10.78
N LEU A 102 -15.12 2.43 -10.07
CA LEU A 102 -14.22 1.31 -9.82
C LEU A 102 -14.29 0.29 -10.95
N SER A 103 -13.16 -0.38 -11.20
CA SER A 103 -13.04 -1.45 -12.19
C SER A 103 -12.47 -2.71 -11.54
N LEU A 104 -12.83 -3.87 -12.08
CA LEU A 104 -12.38 -5.16 -11.57
C LEU A 104 -10.85 -5.27 -11.70
N PRO A 105 -10.10 -5.41 -10.58
CA PRO A 105 -8.66 -5.57 -10.64
C PRO A 105 -8.27 -6.95 -11.17
N LYS A 106 -7.20 -7.02 -11.97
CA LYS A 106 -6.57 -8.26 -12.41
C LYS A 106 -5.15 -8.30 -11.90
N VAL A 107 -4.92 -9.06 -10.83
CA VAL A 107 -3.68 -9.01 -10.07
C VAL A 107 -2.77 -10.18 -10.42
N LEU A 108 -1.52 -9.87 -10.76
CA LEU A 108 -0.42 -10.83 -10.92
C LEU A 108 0.55 -10.71 -9.74
N MET A 109 0.85 -11.80 -9.05
CA MET A 109 1.90 -11.84 -8.02
C MET A 109 3.07 -12.69 -8.48
N VAL A 110 4.28 -12.14 -8.30
CA VAL A 110 5.54 -12.85 -8.58
C VAL A 110 5.90 -13.73 -7.40
N THR A 111 6.13 -15.02 -7.67
CA THR A 111 6.34 -16.09 -6.69
C THR A 111 7.44 -17.06 -7.16
N GLY A 112 7.60 -18.21 -6.49
CA GLY A 112 8.51 -19.27 -6.93
C GLY A 112 9.93 -19.14 -6.36
N PRO A 113 10.89 -19.90 -6.88
CA PRO A 113 12.27 -19.90 -6.41
C PRO A 113 12.87 -18.49 -6.40
N GLY A 114 13.60 -18.17 -5.33
CA GLY A 114 14.23 -16.86 -5.15
C GLY A 114 13.31 -15.78 -4.56
N THR A 115 12.03 -16.08 -4.32
CA THR A 115 11.11 -15.21 -3.57
C THR A 115 11.01 -15.60 -2.09
N SER A 116 10.63 -14.65 -1.23
CA SER A 116 10.35 -14.93 0.18
C SER A 116 8.96 -15.56 0.35
N ALA A 117 8.92 -16.84 0.77
CA ALA A 117 7.67 -17.54 1.06
C ALA A 117 6.80 -16.84 2.12
N TYR A 118 7.44 -16.16 3.09
CA TYR A 118 6.72 -15.36 4.09
C TYR A 118 6.09 -14.12 3.46
N GLY A 119 6.84 -13.38 2.64
CA GLY A 119 6.33 -12.17 1.99
C GLY A 119 5.23 -12.48 0.97
N THR A 120 5.43 -13.47 0.11
CA THR A 120 4.40 -13.89 -0.85
C THR A 120 3.20 -14.55 -0.15
N GLY A 121 3.45 -15.34 0.91
CA GLY A 121 2.39 -16.03 1.65
C GLY A 121 1.48 -15.09 2.43
N GLU A 122 2.02 -14.00 2.99
CA GLU A 122 1.24 -12.95 3.65
C GLU A 122 0.22 -12.32 2.67
N ILE A 123 0.70 -11.87 1.50
CA ILE A 123 -0.18 -11.25 0.50
C ILE A 123 -1.17 -12.26 -0.06
N TRP A 124 -0.73 -13.48 -0.38
CA TRP A 124 -1.64 -14.51 -0.86
C TRP A 124 -2.75 -14.79 0.15
N HIS A 125 -2.41 -14.96 1.44
CA HIS A 125 -3.41 -15.16 2.48
C HIS A 125 -4.36 -13.96 2.62
N LEU A 126 -3.84 -12.73 2.56
CA LEU A 126 -4.69 -11.54 2.61
C LEU A 126 -5.72 -11.55 1.47
N LEU A 127 -5.28 -11.69 0.23
CA LEU A 127 -6.17 -11.60 -0.93
C LEU A 127 -7.14 -12.80 -1.00
N ASP A 128 -6.67 -14.02 -0.77
CA ASP A 128 -7.46 -15.26 -0.86
C ASP A 128 -8.44 -15.43 0.32
N ARG A 129 -7.99 -15.14 1.56
CA ARG A 129 -8.77 -15.47 2.77
C ARG A 129 -9.48 -14.30 3.43
N ARG A 130 -9.03 -13.08 3.19
CA ARG A 130 -9.64 -11.89 3.81
C ARG A 130 -10.43 -11.07 2.81
N LEU A 131 -9.96 -10.96 1.57
CA LEU A 131 -10.60 -10.14 0.55
C LEU A 131 -11.37 -10.96 -0.49
N ASP A 132 -11.36 -12.30 -0.38
CA ASP A 132 -11.97 -13.23 -1.35
C ASP A 132 -11.68 -12.89 -2.82
N MET A 133 -10.47 -12.38 -3.08
CA MET A 133 -10.05 -11.91 -4.39
C MET A 133 -9.09 -12.92 -5.01
N PRO A 134 -9.42 -13.51 -6.17
CA PRO A 134 -8.54 -14.44 -6.87
C PRO A 134 -7.26 -13.73 -7.31
N LEU A 135 -6.14 -14.43 -7.09
CA LEU A 135 -4.81 -13.94 -7.41
C LEU A 135 -4.14 -14.86 -8.44
N THR A 136 -3.65 -14.29 -9.54
CA THR A 136 -2.80 -15.04 -10.47
C THR A 136 -1.37 -15.01 -9.97
N MET A 137 -0.75 -16.18 -9.82
CA MET A 137 0.65 -16.30 -9.41
C MET A 137 1.53 -16.75 -10.58
N VAL A 138 2.69 -16.12 -10.74
CA VAL A 138 3.69 -16.52 -11.71
C VAL A 138 5.04 -16.78 -11.04
N ASP A 139 5.74 -17.82 -11.50
CA ASP A 139 7.11 -18.08 -11.12
C ASP A 139 8.02 -16.93 -11.61
N SER A 140 8.91 -16.46 -10.74
CA SER A 140 9.87 -15.40 -11.04
C SER A 140 10.60 -15.64 -12.36
N ASN A 141 11.03 -16.88 -12.64
CA ASN A 141 11.77 -17.28 -13.85
C ASN A 141 10.94 -17.24 -15.13
N ARG A 142 9.61 -17.11 -15.02
CA ARG A 142 8.67 -17.05 -16.14
C ARG A 142 8.13 -15.65 -16.39
N LEU A 143 8.38 -14.70 -15.49
CA LEU A 143 7.83 -13.35 -15.56
C LEU A 143 8.12 -12.67 -16.90
N SER A 144 9.35 -12.81 -17.42
CA SER A 144 9.77 -12.23 -18.71
C SER A 144 8.99 -12.75 -19.94
N ARG A 145 8.20 -13.82 -19.78
CA ARG A 145 7.38 -14.42 -20.85
C ARG A 145 5.89 -14.16 -20.67
N VAL A 146 5.48 -13.53 -19.57
CA VAL A 146 4.08 -13.18 -19.32
C VAL A 146 3.72 -11.94 -20.12
N ASN A 147 2.56 -11.92 -20.73
CA ASN A 147 1.98 -10.69 -21.25
C ASN A 147 1.41 -9.87 -20.08
N LEU A 148 2.00 -8.73 -19.74
CA LEU A 148 1.54 -7.92 -18.61
C LEU A 148 0.28 -7.12 -18.93
N ASP A 149 -0.06 -6.94 -20.22
CA ASP A 149 -1.26 -6.23 -20.67
C ASP A 149 -2.58 -6.89 -20.20
N ASP A 150 -2.51 -8.18 -19.83
CA ASP A 150 -3.67 -8.92 -19.31
C ASP A 150 -4.01 -8.55 -17.85
N TYR A 151 -3.15 -7.77 -17.18
CA TYR A 151 -3.21 -7.46 -15.75
C TYR A 151 -3.28 -5.96 -15.49
N THR A 152 -3.86 -5.56 -14.37
CA THR A 152 -3.85 -4.17 -13.89
C THR A 152 -2.77 -3.93 -12.84
N HIS A 153 -2.37 -4.99 -12.11
CA HIS A 153 -1.40 -4.89 -11.03
C HIS A 153 -0.35 -6.00 -11.11
N VAL A 154 0.90 -5.66 -10.78
CA VAL A 154 1.97 -6.61 -10.51
C VAL A 154 2.46 -6.43 -9.08
N ILE A 155 2.40 -7.49 -8.28
CA ILE A 155 2.88 -7.51 -6.88
C ILE A 155 4.21 -8.23 -6.79
N MET A 156 5.18 -7.58 -6.16
CA MET A 156 6.53 -8.09 -5.95
C MET A 156 6.96 -7.90 -4.49
N THR A 157 7.27 -8.99 -3.80
CA THR A 157 7.77 -8.97 -2.41
C THR A 157 9.27 -9.27 -2.33
N THR A 158 9.91 -9.50 -3.48
CA THR A 158 11.35 -9.77 -3.59
C THR A 158 11.86 -9.25 -4.94
N PRO A 159 13.09 -8.70 -5.03
CA PRO A 159 13.69 -8.30 -6.31
C PRO A 159 13.75 -9.44 -7.33
N VAL A 160 13.50 -9.13 -8.60
CA VAL A 160 13.72 -10.07 -9.71
C VAL A 160 14.99 -9.68 -10.46
N ARG A 161 15.92 -10.64 -10.58
CA ARG A 161 17.22 -10.47 -11.24
C ARG A 161 17.28 -11.17 -12.60
N LEU A 162 16.21 -11.03 -13.37
CA LEU A 162 16.13 -11.58 -14.72
C LEU A 162 16.27 -10.46 -15.74
N GLU A 163 17.05 -10.74 -16.77
CA GLU A 163 17.27 -9.80 -17.87
C GLU A 163 15.94 -9.45 -18.55
N GLY A 164 15.77 -8.17 -18.90
CA GLY A 164 14.59 -7.67 -19.59
C GLY A 164 13.37 -7.40 -18.70
N VAL A 165 13.27 -7.99 -17.50
CA VAL A 165 12.12 -7.80 -16.61
C VAL A 165 11.93 -6.34 -16.18
N SER A 166 13.01 -5.62 -15.86
CA SER A 166 12.89 -4.21 -15.49
C SER A 166 12.31 -3.37 -16.63
N LYS A 167 12.78 -3.54 -17.87
CA LYS A 167 12.24 -2.84 -19.04
C LYS A 167 10.77 -3.20 -19.31
N GLN A 168 10.42 -4.47 -19.13
CA GLN A 168 9.04 -4.92 -19.28
C GLN A 168 8.11 -4.27 -18.25
N LEU A 169 8.54 -4.23 -16.98
CA LEU A 169 7.79 -3.55 -15.91
C LEU A 169 7.73 -2.04 -16.12
N GLU A 170 8.80 -1.43 -16.64
CA GLU A 170 8.82 -0.01 -16.98
C GLU A 170 7.77 0.32 -18.05
N SER A 171 7.63 -0.51 -19.10
CA SER A 171 6.57 -0.35 -20.10
C SER A 171 5.19 -0.49 -19.45
N PHE A 172 4.99 -1.56 -18.68
CA PHE A 172 3.73 -1.82 -17.98
C PHE A 172 3.27 -0.63 -17.11
N ILE A 173 4.19 -0.01 -16.36
CA ILE A 173 3.90 1.17 -15.53
C ILE A 173 3.54 2.38 -16.41
N LYS A 174 4.30 2.62 -17.49
CA LYS A 174 4.03 3.73 -18.42
C LYS A 174 2.68 3.60 -19.12
N ASP A 175 2.23 2.38 -19.34
CA ASP A 175 0.93 2.06 -19.95
C ASP A 175 -0.24 2.10 -18.94
N GLY A 176 0.03 2.50 -17.68
CA GLY A 176 -0.97 2.70 -16.62
C GLY A 176 -1.11 1.53 -15.65
N GLY A 177 -0.26 0.51 -15.78
CA GLY A 177 -0.18 -0.60 -14.84
C GLY A 177 0.38 -0.18 -13.48
N ILE A 178 -0.04 -0.89 -12.42
CA ILE A 178 0.37 -0.58 -11.05
C ILE A 178 1.39 -1.61 -10.55
N LEU A 179 2.61 -1.17 -10.27
CA LEU A 179 3.62 -1.99 -9.60
C LEU A 179 3.55 -1.80 -8.08
N TRP A 180 3.25 -2.87 -7.35
CA TRP A 180 3.37 -2.91 -5.90
C TRP A 180 4.66 -3.63 -5.50
N ALA A 181 5.68 -2.85 -5.13
CA ALA A 181 6.93 -3.37 -4.56
C ALA A 181 6.89 -3.33 -3.02
N GLN A 182 7.02 -4.48 -2.36
CA GLN A 182 7.01 -4.60 -0.91
C GLN A 182 8.37 -5.06 -0.35
N GLY A 183 8.77 -4.41 0.73
CA GLY A 183 10.01 -4.70 1.46
C GLY A 183 11.21 -3.89 0.97
N GLY A 184 12.12 -3.57 1.88
CA GLY A 184 13.19 -2.59 1.60
C GLY A 184 14.16 -3.01 0.48
N SER A 185 14.42 -4.31 0.30
CA SER A 185 15.26 -4.78 -0.81
C SER A 185 14.55 -4.65 -2.16
N THR A 186 13.26 -4.96 -2.23
CA THR A 186 12.43 -4.83 -3.44
C THR A 186 12.26 -3.38 -3.85
N VAL A 187 11.98 -2.50 -2.88
CA VAL A 187 11.88 -1.05 -3.13
C VAL A 187 13.22 -0.47 -3.57
N ALA A 188 14.34 -0.85 -2.94
CA ALA A 188 15.66 -0.42 -3.37
C ALA A 188 15.97 -0.87 -4.80
N TRP A 189 15.69 -2.13 -5.14
CA TRP A 189 15.83 -2.63 -6.51
C TRP A 189 14.95 -1.87 -7.51
N ALA A 190 13.70 -1.55 -7.15
CA ALA A 190 12.82 -0.77 -8.00
C ALA A 190 13.39 0.64 -8.24
N ALA A 191 14.01 1.25 -7.23
CA ALA A 191 14.71 2.52 -7.37
C ALA A 191 15.98 2.42 -8.25
N ASP A 192 16.83 1.42 -8.00
CA ASP A 192 18.07 1.19 -8.77
C ASP A 192 17.79 0.91 -10.25
N THR A 193 16.61 0.36 -10.58
CA THR A 193 16.18 0.06 -11.95
C THR A 193 15.32 1.15 -12.57
N GLY A 194 15.06 2.26 -11.87
CA GLY A 194 14.28 3.39 -12.37
C GLY A 194 12.76 3.15 -12.44
N LEU A 195 12.25 2.10 -11.78
CA LEU A 195 10.82 1.78 -11.69
C LEU A 195 10.09 2.60 -10.63
N ALA A 196 10.81 3.12 -9.64
CA ALA A 196 10.27 3.95 -8.57
C ALA A 196 11.32 4.97 -8.10
N THR A 197 10.89 5.98 -7.34
CA THR A 197 11.80 6.89 -6.62
C THR A 197 11.78 6.52 -5.15
N ALA A 198 12.95 6.26 -4.56
CA ALA A 198 13.07 6.01 -3.13
C ALA A 198 14.38 6.59 -2.60
N THR A 199 14.26 7.49 -1.61
CA THR A 199 15.41 8.06 -0.92
C THR A 199 15.50 7.47 0.47
N TRP A 200 16.58 6.75 0.76
CA TRP A 200 16.80 6.13 2.07
C TRP A 200 17.45 7.12 3.04
N ARG A 201 17.06 7.04 4.30
CA ARG A 201 17.75 7.74 5.38
C ARG A 201 18.94 6.92 5.82
N GLU A 202 20.05 7.62 6.10
CA GLU A 202 21.34 6.99 6.36
C GLU A 202 21.93 7.52 7.65
N THR A 203 22.62 6.65 8.37
CA THR A 203 23.42 7.04 9.53
C THR A 203 24.73 7.70 9.09
N ALA A 204 25.37 8.43 10.00
CA ALA A 204 26.70 8.99 9.76
C ALA A 204 27.74 7.92 9.39
N GLU A 205 27.60 6.71 9.93
CA GLU A 205 28.48 5.58 9.59
C GLU A 205 28.22 5.05 8.18
N GLN A 206 26.96 4.99 7.73
CA GLN A 206 26.61 4.60 6.36
C GLN A 206 27.16 5.60 5.35
N VAL A 207 26.93 6.91 5.58
CA VAL A 207 27.47 7.98 4.73
C VAL A 207 28.99 7.92 4.64
N ARG A 208 29.68 7.67 5.77
CA ARG A 208 31.15 7.53 5.80
C ARG A 208 31.61 6.32 4.99
N LYS A 209 30.91 5.20 5.11
CA LYS A 209 31.22 3.98 4.36
C LYS A 209 31.07 4.18 2.85
N ASP A 210 30.02 4.86 2.41
CA ASP A 210 29.79 5.12 0.98
C ASP A 210 30.81 6.12 0.42
N SER A 211 31.18 7.12 1.23
CA SER A 211 32.29 8.03 0.93
C SER A 211 33.62 7.28 0.77
N LEU A 212 33.89 6.31 1.64
CA LEU A 212 35.09 5.46 1.56
C LEU A 212 35.09 4.61 0.29
N GLN A 213 33.95 3.99 -0.05
CA GLN A 213 33.82 3.20 -1.29
C GLN A 213 34.10 4.08 -2.52
N THR A 214 33.53 5.29 -2.56
CA THR A 214 33.76 6.25 -3.65
C THR A 214 35.24 6.66 -3.74
N ALA A 215 35.91 6.87 -2.60
CA ALA A 215 37.33 7.21 -2.57
C ALA A 215 38.21 6.05 -3.11
N ILE A 216 37.86 4.80 -2.78
CA ILE A 216 38.54 3.61 -3.31
C ILE A 216 38.35 3.49 -4.82
N GLU A 217 37.13 3.67 -5.32
CA GLU A 217 36.81 3.56 -6.75
C GLU A 217 37.50 4.65 -7.60
N ARG A 218 37.68 5.85 -7.04
CA ARG A 218 38.46 6.93 -7.67
C ARG A 218 39.98 6.72 -7.61
N GLY A 219 40.44 5.78 -6.79
CA GLY A 219 41.87 5.56 -6.57
C GLY A 219 42.53 6.68 -5.76
N ASP A 220 41.82 7.27 -4.81
CA ASP A 220 42.35 8.32 -3.92
C ASP A 220 43.55 7.80 -3.10
N GLU A 221 44.39 8.70 -2.59
CA GLU A 221 45.57 8.34 -1.80
C GLU A 221 45.22 7.54 -0.53
N ALA A 222 46.11 6.63 -0.12
CA ALA A 222 45.87 5.77 1.04
C ALA A 222 45.61 6.56 2.35
N LEU A 223 46.19 7.76 2.48
CA LEU A 223 45.99 8.62 3.66
C LEU A 223 44.58 9.22 3.69
N SER A 224 44.03 9.66 2.56
CA SER A 224 42.67 10.20 2.52
C SER A 224 41.62 9.10 2.74
N GLN A 225 41.89 7.88 2.24
CA GLN A 225 41.04 6.72 2.54
C GLN A 225 41.05 6.38 4.05
N ALA A 226 42.22 6.49 4.70
CA ALA A 226 42.35 6.18 6.12
C ALA A 226 41.54 7.11 7.03
N GLU A 227 41.32 8.36 6.64
CA GLU A 227 40.48 9.33 7.37
C GLU A 227 38.99 8.93 7.41
N LEU A 228 38.55 8.13 6.44
CA LEU A 228 37.16 7.63 6.34
C LEU A 228 36.97 6.27 7.02
N LEU A 229 38.04 5.64 7.53
CA LEU A 229 37.91 4.38 8.25
C LEU A 229 37.27 4.60 9.63
N PRO A 230 36.41 3.68 10.08
CA PRO A 230 35.85 3.75 11.42
C PRO A 230 36.94 3.58 12.47
N ALA A 231 36.76 4.23 13.63
CA ALA A 231 37.67 4.06 14.76
C ALA A 231 37.70 2.59 15.22
N ARG A 232 38.90 2.08 15.52
CA ARG A 232 39.07 0.71 16.03
C ARG A 232 38.40 0.57 17.40
N LYS A 233 37.42 -0.33 17.48
CA LYS A 233 36.76 -0.73 18.74
C LYS A 233 37.24 -2.11 19.22
N PRO A 234 37.14 -2.43 20.52
CA PRO A 234 37.40 -3.77 21.03
C PRO A 234 36.44 -4.80 20.40
N PHE A 235 36.95 -5.96 19.98
CA PHE A 235 36.12 -7.00 19.37
C PHE A 235 35.01 -7.51 20.30
N ALA A 236 35.24 -7.49 21.61
CA ALA A 236 34.28 -7.92 22.61
C ALA A 236 32.94 -7.14 22.56
N THR A 237 32.94 -5.89 22.07
CA THR A 237 31.71 -5.07 21.96
C THR A 237 30.99 -5.23 20.63
N ALA A 238 31.56 -5.96 19.66
CA ALA A 238 31.05 -6.01 18.29
C ALA A 238 29.61 -6.55 18.21
N SER A 239 29.28 -7.56 19.02
CA SER A 239 27.94 -8.14 19.06
C SER A 239 26.90 -7.15 19.57
N ASP A 240 27.21 -6.46 20.67
CA ASP A 240 26.29 -5.51 21.30
C ASP A 240 26.08 -4.27 20.42
N GLU A 241 27.16 -3.75 19.84
CA GLU A 241 27.13 -2.65 18.88
C GLU A 241 26.27 -3.00 17.66
N TYR A 242 26.44 -4.20 17.10
CA TYR A 242 25.59 -4.66 16.01
C TYR A 242 24.12 -4.77 16.44
N ALA A 243 23.84 -5.30 17.63
CA ALA A 243 22.47 -5.41 18.15
C ALA A 243 21.76 -4.05 18.23
N PHE A 244 22.47 -2.99 18.60
CA PHE A 244 21.91 -1.62 18.65
C PHE A 244 21.56 -1.04 17.28
N THR A 245 22.15 -1.55 16.19
CA THR A 245 21.77 -1.12 14.83
C THR A 245 20.46 -1.75 14.37
N LEU A 246 20.00 -2.83 15.02
CA LEU A 246 18.84 -3.61 14.58
C LEU A 246 17.54 -3.04 15.14
N VAL A 247 16.47 -3.21 14.36
CA VAL A 247 15.09 -3.00 14.79
C VAL A 247 14.39 -4.36 14.69
N ARG A 248 14.02 -4.97 15.81
CA ARG A 248 13.48 -6.33 15.87
C ARG A 248 12.16 -6.36 16.64
N GLY A 249 11.13 -5.75 16.06
CA GLY A 249 9.80 -5.75 16.63
C GLY A 249 9.55 -4.57 17.54
N SER A 250 9.42 -3.40 16.91
CA SER A 250 9.04 -2.16 17.58
C SER A 250 7.76 -1.62 16.95
N ILE A 251 6.90 -1.03 17.76
CA ILE A 251 5.68 -0.39 17.29
C ILE A 251 5.94 1.10 17.19
N LEU A 252 5.78 1.64 15.98
CA LEU A 252 5.98 3.05 15.68
C LEU A 252 4.65 3.75 15.42
N GLN A 253 4.51 4.98 15.89
CA GLN A 253 3.40 5.88 15.60
C GLN A 253 3.60 6.47 14.20
N GLY A 254 2.73 6.06 13.29
CA GLY A 254 2.49 6.72 12.02
C GLY A 254 1.42 7.80 12.15
N ASN A 255 1.50 8.76 11.23
CA ASN A 255 0.50 9.74 10.88
C ASN A 255 0.02 9.38 9.46
N LEU A 256 -1.22 8.91 9.35
CA LEU A 256 -1.90 8.48 8.14
C LEU A 256 -2.78 9.62 7.63
N ASP A 257 -2.62 9.98 6.36
CA ASP A 257 -3.59 10.81 5.65
C ASP A 257 -4.84 9.99 5.31
N ILE A 258 -5.91 10.18 6.08
CA ILE A 258 -7.19 9.48 5.89
C ILE A 258 -7.96 9.95 4.64
N SER A 259 -7.55 11.06 4.02
CA SER A 259 -8.11 11.55 2.74
C SER A 259 -7.43 10.92 1.52
N HIS A 260 -6.28 10.27 1.70
CA HIS A 260 -5.63 9.49 0.66
C HIS A 260 -6.38 8.15 0.46
N PRO A 261 -6.51 7.59 -0.76
CA PRO A 261 -7.22 6.32 -1.00
C PRO A 261 -6.74 5.14 -0.14
N LEU A 262 -5.44 5.08 0.16
CA LEU A 262 -4.86 4.07 1.08
C LEU A 262 -5.23 4.28 2.56
N GLY A 263 -5.79 5.44 2.91
CA GLY A 263 -6.30 5.77 4.24
C GLY A 263 -7.84 5.74 4.33
N PHE A 264 -8.54 5.43 3.24
CA PHE A 264 -10.00 5.30 3.27
C PHE A 264 -10.45 4.24 4.28
N GLY A 265 -11.50 4.55 5.03
CA GLY A 265 -12.04 3.68 6.09
C GLY A 265 -11.34 3.83 7.44
N TYR A 266 -10.23 4.56 7.52
CA TYR A 266 -9.65 4.93 8.81
C TYR A 266 -10.39 6.13 9.41
N ALA A 267 -10.72 6.03 10.70
CA ALA A 267 -11.33 7.12 11.47
C ALA A 267 -10.30 7.97 12.23
N SER A 268 -9.02 7.59 12.19
CA SER A 268 -7.94 8.28 12.89
C SER A 268 -6.69 8.31 12.02
N GLU A 269 -6.01 9.44 12.05
CA GLU A 269 -4.67 9.62 11.46
C GLU A 269 -3.60 8.86 12.28
N ALA A 270 -3.88 8.54 13.55
CA ALA A 270 -2.95 7.81 14.39
C ALA A 270 -2.92 6.31 14.01
N LEU A 271 -1.84 5.87 13.38
CA LEU A 271 -1.65 4.48 12.95
C LEU A 271 -0.45 3.83 13.65
N ALA A 272 -0.68 2.78 14.44
CA ALA A 272 0.42 1.99 15.01
C ALA A 272 0.97 1.02 13.96
N VAL A 273 2.26 1.13 13.62
CA VAL A 273 2.94 0.32 12.59
C VAL A 273 4.01 -0.55 13.23
N PHE A 274 3.91 -1.87 13.05
CA PHE A 274 4.93 -2.80 13.49
C PHE A 274 6.15 -2.80 12.57
N ARG A 275 7.36 -2.71 13.13
CA ARG A 275 8.61 -2.64 12.38
C ARG A 275 9.61 -3.70 12.80
N THR A 276 10.20 -4.34 11.81
CA THR A 276 11.18 -5.44 11.93
C THR A 276 12.47 -5.16 11.17
N THR A 277 12.63 -3.94 10.64
CA THR A 277 13.79 -3.52 9.85
C THR A 277 14.20 -2.11 10.24
N ASN A 278 15.50 -1.82 10.15
CA ASN A 278 16.10 -0.52 10.43
C ASN A 278 16.23 0.38 9.18
N ARG A 279 15.47 0.10 8.12
CA ARG A 279 15.48 0.91 6.89
C ARG A 279 14.30 1.86 6.89
N PHE A 280 14.60 3.15 6.81
CA PHE A 280 13.62 4.22 6.78
C PHE A 280 13.81 5.03 5.50
N MET A 281 12.71 5.41 4.88
CA MET A 281 12.71 6.24 3.68
C MET A 281 12.39 7.68 4.08
N ASN A 282 12.93 8.64 3.35
CA ASN A 282 12.34 9.97 3.31
C ASN A 282 10.95 9.89 2.66
N PRO A 283 10.05 10.83 3.00
CA PRO A 283 8.85 11.06 2.21
C PRO A 283 9.20 11.25 0.73
N SER A 284 8.27 10.88 -0.13
CA SER A 284 8.33 11.12 -1.57
C SER A 284 8.52 12.62 -1.88
N ASP A 285 9.13 12.92 -3.02
CA ASP A 285 9.22 14.28 -3.56
C ASP A 285 7.84 14.85 -3.96
N ASN A 286 6.87 13.97 -4.23
CA ASN A 286 5.47 14.32 -4.32
C ASN A 286 4.82 14.35 -2.91
N ALA A 287 4.38 15.54 -2.50
CA ALA A 287 3.75 15.79 -1.20
C ALA A 287 2.52 14.91 -0.91
N TYR A 288 1.86 14.38 -1.94
CA TYR A 288 0.66 13.53 -1.80
C TYR A 288 0.95 12.02 -1.89
N SER A 289 2.19 11.62 -2.18
CA SER A 289 2.56 10.21 -2.40
C SER A 289 3.16 9.53 -1.17
N SER A 290 3.05 10.15 0.00
CA SER A 290 3.47 9.57 1.28
C SER A 290 2.27 9.48 2.23
N PRO A 291 1.36 8.52 2.00
CA PRO A 291 0.10 8.44 2.74
C PRO A 291 0.30 8.17 4.24
N VAL A 292 1.43 7.55 4.62
CA VAL A 292 1.81 7.35 6.01
C VAL A 292 3.23 7.83 6.22
N VAL A 293 3.41 8.68 7.21
CA VAL A 293 4.71 9.17 7.67
C VAL A 293 4.82 8.94 9.18
N TYR A 294 6.01 8.67 9.72
CA TYR A 294 6.20 8.60 11.17
C TYR A 294 6.04 9.97 11.82
N THR A 295 5.72 10.00 13.12
CA THR A 295 5.79 11.24 13.91
C THR A 295 7.22 11.57 14.34
N ASP A 296 7.45 12.78 14.86
CA ASP A 296 8.76 13.24 15.37
C ASP A 296 9.28 12.39 16.55
N SER A 297 8.38 11.70 17.25
CA SER A 297 8.70 10.77 18.35
C SER A 297 7.93 9.48 18.15
N PRO A 298 8.38 8.61 17.22
CA PRO A 298 7.53 7.54 16.72
C PRO A 298 7.51 6.31 17.63
N LEU A 299 8.46 6.11 18.54
CA LEU A 299 8.51 4.87 19.32
C LEU A 299 7.36 4.79 20.35
N LEU A 300 6.39 3.91 20.12
CA LEU A 300 5.31 3.61 21.06
C LEU A 300 5.65 2.45 21.99
N SER A 301 6.28 1.41 21.45
CA SER A 301 6.61 0.19 22.19
C SER A 301 7.77 -0.57 21.56
N GLY A 302 8.46 -1.39 22.36
CA GLY A 302 9.66 -2.12 21.97
C GLY A 302 10.94 -1.31 22.18
N TYR A 303 12.07 -1.87 21.73
CA TYR A 303 13.37 -1.23 21.85
C TYR A 303 13.85 -0.72 20.49
N MET A 304 14.39 0.49 20.46
CA MET A 304 15.06 1.05 19.29
C MET A 304 16.16 1.99 19.78
N SER A 305 17.38 1.87 19.23
CA SER A 305 18.49 2.77 19.58
C SER A 305 18.15 4.22 19.24
N THR A 306 18.81 5.18 19.90
CA THR A 306 18.62 6.61 19.64
C THR A 306 18.84 6.93 18.16
N GLU A 307 19.87 6.35 17.54
CA GLU A 307 20.16 6.52 16.12
C GLU A 307 18.99 6.05 15.23
N ASN A 308 18.44 4.86 15.48
CA ASN A 308 17.29 4.36 14.74
C ASN A 308 16.01 5.17 14.99
N GLN A 309 15.84 5.73 16.20
CA GLN A 309 14.74 6.67 16.49
C GLN A 309 14.88 7.96 15.69
N THR A 310 16.09 8.50 15.59
CA THR A 310 16.36 9.68 14.75
C THR A 310 16.13 9.39 13.27
N LEU A 311 16.52 8.21 12.77
CA LEU A 311 16.22 7.82 11.38
C LEU A 311 14.72 7.67 11.13
N ALA A 312 13.98 7.16 12.10
CA ALA A 312 12.54 6.93 11.96
C ALA A 312 11.71 8.22 12.04
N ALA A 313 12.10 9.16 12.90
CA ALA A 313 11.36 10.40 13.17
C ALA A 313 11.26 11.31 11.94
N ASN A 314 10.09 11.91 11.69
CA ASN A 314 9.95 12.99 10.70
C ASN A 314 10.13 14.37 11.32
#